data_AF-A0A2A2L6V3-F1
#
_entry.id   AF-A0A2A2L6V3-F1
#
_cell.length_a   1.000
_cell.length_b   1.000
_cell.length_c   1.000
_cell.angle_alpha   90.00
_cell.angle_beta   90.00
_cell.angle_gamma   90.00
#
_symmetry.space_group_name_H-M   'P 1'
#
loop_
_entity.id
_entity.type
_entity.pdbx_description
1 polymer ?
#
loop_
_entity_poly.entity_id
_entity_poly.type
_entity_poly.pdbx_seq_one_letter_code
_entity_poly.pdbx_strand_id
1 'polypeptide(L)'
;MAEITTATAPHREKRPPHRTAVAVEKSQVCCSGLYYKDQDSKCAVRFDGKKFTAPSGDWAKRTYYAAPGQRCLAPNHLGSYETATKQFEKSVLAVKQMLGVADLQTLSGRPRRERSSKVSSTTKDEAARGGAEEKVEQVLLRTEESSPGRERRREHLQPLTAIAERQKMLETADRDLTPIEMQFVDLARISTGKDAIIEKLREEIKQLHDSLKERERELKEKELFCTDLQSRQKAQEEELALFRKLSAENVYTGNQIASLSDRLAEKDNQFTEYRKNAENEITELKNELNEAAKKSCAQNDNIEKQKENIAELTAELNRLEQSQVEFESLRKSSNAEIETNGQMRAEIERLQKENEDLTERLKEMTTAWEETNSLESGLVKENTAMKEKIAELEHRLSNYDETLSRLNEDWKSQVNEKQEEWSRTRTQLETEMESLRSQVAQQQKLLDEMTREATEAMRRAETLEAARSELLERANASEFKNQEGLKRQVRQLSEDLRYAEDKVAELTGLVASLATDAHSTRRDISDLL
;
A
#
# COMPACT_ATOMS: atom_id res chain seq x y z
N MET A 1 -41.54 26.44 -68.07
CA MET A 1 -42.57 26.71 -67.04
C MET A 1 -43.83 25.99 -67.48
N ALA A 2 -44.48 25.11 -66.74
CA ALA A 2 -44.14 24.27 -65.60
C ALA A 2 -45.20 23.15 -65.63
N GLU A 3 -44.77 21.89 -65.77
CA GLU A 3 -45.63 20.71 -65.61
C GLU A 3 -45.19 20.02 -64.31
N ILE A 4 -46.13 19.82 -63.38
CA ILE A 4 -45.91 19.05 -62.15
C ILE A 4 -46.84 17.85 -62.23
N THR A 5 -46.23 16.68 -62.48
CA THR A 5 -46.84 15.36 -62.44
C THR A 5 -46.34 14.62 -61.20
N THR A 6 -47.29 14.31 -60.32
CA THR A 6 -47.47 13.06 -59.54
C THR A 6 -46.26 12.24 -59.05
N ALA A 7 -46.17 12.15 -57.71
CA ALA A 7 -46.12 10.95 -56.85
C ALA A 7 -45.14 9.80 -57.15
N THR A 8 -44.43 9.30 -56.11
CA THR A 8 -44.51 7.91 -55.59
C THR A 8 -43.72 7.78 -54.26
N ALA A 9 -44.21 6.90 -53.38
CA ALA A 9 -44.02 6.72 -51.93
C ALA A 9 -42.62 6.32 -51.38
N PRO A 10 -42.38 6.45 -50.05
CA PRO A 10 -41.24 5.83 -49.38
C PRO A 10 -41.53 4.43 -48.83
N HIS A 11 -40.42 3.70 -48.71
CA HIS A 11 -40.26 2.29 -48.36
C HIS A 11 -40.86 1.86 -47.01
N ARG A 12 -41.43 0.66 -47.05
CA ARG A 12 -41.93 -0.15 -45.94
C ARG A 12 -40.79 -0.99 -45.38
N GLU A 13 -40.32 -0.69 -44.17
CA GLU A 13 -39.37 -1.55 -43.43
C GLU A 13 -40.10 -2.33 -42.34
N LYS A 14 -40.10 -3.66 -42.50
CA LYS A 14 -40.78 -4.62 -41.61
C LYS A 14 -39.96 -4.80 -40.34
N ARG A 15 -40.53 -4.50 -39.16
CA ARG A 15 -40.02 -4.98 -37.86
C ARG A 15 -40.50 -6.41 -37.59
N PRO A 16 -39.66 -7.30 -37.02
CA PRO A 16 -40.08 -8.63 -36.57
C PRO A 16 -40.76 -8.55 -35.19
N PRO A 17 -41.54 -9.58 -34.80
CA PRO A 17 -42.38 -9.54 -33.61
C PRO A 17 -41.60 -9.80 -32.32
N HIS A 18 -42.01 -9.11 -31.26
CA HIS A 18 -41.56 -9.34 -29.89
C HIS A 18 -41.87 -10.78 -29.45
N ARG A 19 -40.83 -11.52 -29.06
CA ARG A 19 -40.95 -12.71 -28.22
C ARG A 19 -40.95 -12.27 -26.76
N THR A 20 -42.02 -12.59 -26.06
CA THR A 20 -42.15 -12.62 -24.60
C THR A 20 -41.04 -13.49 -24.01
N ALA A 21 -40.17 -12.89 -23.19
CA ALA A 21 -39.17 -13.62 -22.42
C ALA A 21 -39.60 -13.64 -20.95
N VAL A 22 -39.95 -14.84 -20.51
CA VAL A 22 -40.09 -15.25 -19.11
C VAL A 22 -38.80 -14.91 -18.35
N ALA A 23 -38.94 -14.30 -17.19
CA ALA A 23 -37.84 -13.97 -16.29
C ALA A 23 -37.11 -15.25 -15.86
N VAL A 24 -35.82 -15.33 -16.22
CA VAL A 24 -34.85 -16.21 -15.58
C VAL A 24 -33.73 -15.29 -15.13
N GLU A 25 -33.53 -15.19 -13.81
CA GLU A 25 -32.39 -14.52 -13.19
C GLU A 25 -31.09 -14.98 -13.88
N LYS A 26 -30.39 -14.04 -14.52
CA LYS A 26 -29.01 -14.25 -14.96
C LYS A 26 -28.12 -13.31 -14.18
N SER A 27 -27.29 -13.89 -13.31
CA SER A 27 -26.13 -13.23 -12.76
C SER A 27 -25.38 -12.52 -13.88
N GLN A 28 -25.16 -11.22 -13.74
CA GLN A 28 -24.43 -10.42 -14.71
C GLN A 28 -22.98 -10.89 -14.74
N VAL A 29 -22.63 -11.70 -15.75
CA VAL A 29 -21.28 -12.20 -15.93
C VAL A 29 -20.43 -11.09 -16.55
N CYS A 30 -19.55 -10.47 -15.77
CA CYS A 30 -18.57 -9.51 -16.28
C CYS A 30 -17.63 -10.21 -17.28
N CYS A 31 -17.45 -9.68 -18.49
CA CYS A 31 -16.56 -10.25 -19.50
C CYS A 31 -15.14 -9.66 -19.39
N SER A 32 -14.10 -10.50 -19.39
CA SER A 32 -12.69 -10.10 -19.32
C SER A 32 -11.93 -10.49 -20.59
N GLY A 33 -11.85 -9.56 -21.55
CA GLY A 33 -11.03 -9.71 -22.75
C GLY A 33 -11.73 -10.39 -23.94
N LEU A 34 -11.26 -10.03 -25.13
CA LEU A 34 -11.68 -10.58 -26.42
C LEU A 34 -10.62 -11.55 -26.94
N TYR A 35 -11.05 -12.65 -27.55
CA TYR A 35 -10.15 -13.60 -28.20
C TYR A 35 -10.75 -14.12 -29.51
N TYR A 36 -9.90 -14.65 -30.38
CA TYR A 36 -10.29 -15.40 -31.58
C TYR A 36 -9.60 -16.76 -31.57
N LYS A 37 -10.10 -17.71 -32.36
CA LYS A 37 -9.44 -18.99 -32.58
C LYS A 37 -8.70 -18.94 -33.91
N ASP A 38 -7.42 -19.30 -33.91
CA ASP A 38 -6.60 -19.48 -35.10
C ASP A 38 -6.02 -20.88 -35.07
N GLN A 39 -6.36 -21.73 -36.04
CA GLN A 39 -5.92 -23.13 -36.12
C GLN A 39 -6.01 -23.85 -34.75
N ASP A 40 -7.20 -23.80 -34.13
CA ASP A 40 -7.53 -24.36 -32.81
C ASP A 40 -6.79 -23.77 -31.59
N SER A 41 -5.93 -22.77 -31.78
CA SER A 41 -5.29 -22.02 -30.71
C SER A 41 -6.08 -20.77 -30.32
N LYS A 42 -6.20 -20.52 -29.01
CA LYS A 42 -6.89 -19.35 -28.45
C LYS A 42 -5.95 -18.14 -28.45
N CYS A 43 -6.22 -17.16 -29.30
CA CYS A 43 -5.40 -15.95 -29.44
C CYS A 43 -6.13 -14.74 -28.85
N ALA A 44 -5.51 -14.07 -27.88
CA ALA A 44 -6.07 -12.85 -27.28
C ALA A 44 -5.96 -11.66 -28.25
N VAL A 45 -7.02 -10.85 -28.31
CA VAL A 45 -6.99 -9.56 -29.03
C VAL A 45 -6.25 -8.55 -28.16
N ARG A 46 -5.15 -7.99 -28.67
CA ARG A 46 -4.30 -7.07 -27.91
C ARG A 46 -4.98 -5.70 -27.80
N PHE A 47 -5.04 -5.16 -26.59
CA PHE A 47 -5.56 -3.82 -26.29
C PHE A 47 -4.38 -2.93 -25.89
N ASP A 48 -4.20 -1.80 -26.58
CA ASP A 48 -3.07 -0.88 -26.34
C ASP A 48 -3.37 0.17 -25.24
N GLY A 49 -4.52 0.06 -24.58
CA GLY A 49 -5.00 1.03 -23.60
C GLY A 49 -5.99 2.05 -24.17
N LYS A 50 -6.10 2.18 -25.51
CA LYS A 50 -7.05 3.09 -26.19
C LYS A 50 -7.90 2.38 -27.24
N LYS A 51 -7.37 1.38 -27.93
CA LYS A 51 -8.07 0.59 -28.96
C LYS A 51 -7.57 -0.84 -29.00
N PHE A 52 -8.40 -1.72 -29.56
CA PHE A 52 -7.96 -3.07 -29.90
C PHE A 52 -7.12 -3.01 -31.17
N THR A 53 -5.95 -3.62 -31.10
CA THR A 53 -5.03 -3.71 -32.24
C THR A 53 -5.39 -4.91 -33.09
N ALA A 54 -5.39 -4.70 -34.41
CA ALA A 54 -5.69 -5.72 -35.39
C ALA A 54 -4.66 -6.85 -35.32
N PRO A 55 -5.08 -8.12 -35.21
CA PRO A 55 -4.23 -9.21 -35.67
C PRO A 55 -3.90 -8.97 -37.16
N SER A 56 -2.73 -9.41 -37.63
CA SER A 56 -2.35 -9.30 -39.04
C SER A 56 -3.37 -10.02 -39.94
N GLY A 57 -4.30 -9.27 -40.53
CA GLY A 57 -5.37 -9.76 -41.41
C GLY A 57 -6.70 -8.99 -41.31
N ASP A 58 -7.66 -9.32 -42.20
CA ASP A 58 -9.00 -8.73 -42.24
C ASP A 58 -9.83 -9.06 -40.99
N TRP A 59 -10.30 -8.03 -40.27
CA TRP A 59 -11.19 -8.18 -39.11
C TRP A 59 -12.50 -8.89 -39.42
N ALA A 60 -13.05 -8.65 -40.61
CA ALA A 60 -14.41 -9.04 -40.99
C ALA A 60 -14.59 -10.55 -41.19
N LYS A 61 -13.50 -11.31 -41.36
CA LYS A 61 -13.55 -12.75 -41.67
C LYS A 61 -13.46 -13.65 -40.43
N ARG A 62 -13.30 -13.09 -39.22
CA ARG A 62 -13.05 -13.84 -38.00
C ARG A 62 -14.18 -13.70 -36.99
N THR A 63 -14.52 -14.81 -36.32
CA THR A 63 -15.45 -14.81 -35.20
C THR A 63 -14.70 -14.54 -33.91
N TYR A 64 -15.14 -13.51 -33.17
CA TYR A 64 -14.55 -13.12 -31.89
C TYR A 64 -15.44 -13.57 -30.74
N TYR A 65 -14.81 -13.98 -29.66
CA TYR A 65 -15.46 -14.47 -28.45
C TYR A 65 -15.03 -13.61 -27.27
N ALA A 66 -15.99 -13.26 -26.41
CA ALA A 66 -15.72 -12.63 -25.13
C ALA A 66 -15.56 -13.72 -24.06
N ALA A 67 -14.53 -13.63 -23.22
CA ALA A 67 -14.39 -14.56 -22.10
C ALA A 67 -15.25 -14.06 -20.92
N PRO A 68 -16.24 -14.84 -20.44
CA PRO A 68 -16.91 -14.56 -19.17
C PRO A 68 -15.89 -14.67 -18.02
N GLY A 69 -15.98 -13.74 -17.07
CA GLY A 69 -14.84 -13.22 -16.34
C GLY A 69 -14.10 -14.14 -15.39
N GLN A 70 -12.78 -13.95 -15.39
CA GLN A 70 -11.96 -13.87 -14.18
C GLN A 70 -10.90 -12.80 -14.46
N ARG A 71 -10.68 -11.86 -13.53
CA ARG A 71 -9.65 -10.81 -13.67
C ARG A 71 -8.34 -11.44 -14.14
N CYS A 72 -7.87 -11.07 -15.33
CA CYS A 72 -6.56 -11.44 -15.80
C CYS A 72 -5.50 -10.72 -14.95
N LEU A 73 -5.09 -11.37 -13.85
CA LEU A 73 -3.70 -11.29 -13.44
C LEU A 73 -2.88 -11.88 -14.59
N ALA A 74 -1.83 -11.16 -14.97
CA ALA A 74 -0.91 -11.52 -16.04
C ALA A 74 -0.25 -12.90 -15.78
N PRO A 75 0.42 -13.49 -16.79
CA PRO A 75 0.58 -14.92 -16.91
C PRO A 75 1.66 -15.48 -15.97
N ASN A 76 1.31 -16.63 -15.39
CA ASN A 76 2.17 -17.66 -14.85
C ASN A 76 2.97 -17.37 -13.57
N HIS A 77 2.98 -18.41 -12.72
CA HIS A 77 3.77 -18.62 -11.50
C HIS A 77 3.13 -18.25 -10.17
N LEU A 78 1.88 -18.66 -9.90
CA LEU A 78 1.50 -19.17 -8.58
C LEU A 78 0.26 -20.05 -8.75
N GLY A 79 0.39 -21.33 -8.38
CA GLY A 79 -0.70 -22.28 -8.39
C GLY A 79 -1.87 -21.80 -7.52
N SER A 80 -3.07 -22.23 -7.88
CA SER A 80 -4.31 -22.02 -7.13
C SER A 80 -4.07 -22.07 -5.61
N TYR A 81 -4.75 -21.22 -4.84
CA TYR A 81 -4.70 -21.22 -3.38
C TYR A 81 -4.87 -22.64 -2.82
N GLU A 82 -5.73 -23.44 -3.45
CA GLU A 82 -5.96 -24.84 -3.10
C GLU A 82 -4.71 -25.74 -3.24
N THR A 83 -3.87 -25.50 -4.26
CA THR A 83 -2.58 -26.20 -4.42
C THR A 83 -1.54 -25.74 -3.40
N ALA A 84 -1.54 -24.46 -3.03
CA ALA A 84 -0.66 -23.94 -1.99
C ALA A 84 -1.03 -24.49 -0.61
N THR A 85 -2.33 -24.59 -0.29
CA THR A 85 -2.82 -25.20 0.95
C THR A 85 -2.44 -26.68 1.03
N LYS A 86 -2.58 -27.44 -0.08
CA LYS A 86 -2.16 -28.86 -0.12
C LYS A 86 -0.64 -29.04 0.00
N GLN A 87 0.17 -28.11 -0.50
CA GLN A 87 1.63 -28.14 -0.30
C GLN A 87 2.03 -27.78 1.14
N PHE A 88 1.33 -26.83 1.75
CA PHE A 88 1.50 -26.48 3.15
C PHE A 88 1.11 -27.64 4.08
N GLU A 89 0.00 -28.32 3.82
CA GLU A 89 -0.39 -29.51 4.59
C GLU A 89 0.65 -30.63 4.47
N LYS A 90 1.19 -30.85 3.26
CA LYS A 90 2.27 -31.84 3.04
C LYS A 90 3.57 -31.45 3.74
N SER A 91 3.93 -30.17 3.78
CA SER A 91 5.13 -29.71 4.47
C SER A 91 4.99 -29.80 5.98
N VAL A 92 3.80 -29.49 6.53
CA VAL A 92 3.49 -29.69 7.96
C VAL A 92 3.53 -31.17 8.34
N LEU A 93 3.00 -32.06 7.50
CA LEU A 93 3.09 -33.51 7.70
C LEU A 93 4.54 -34.03 7.64
N ALA A 94 5.33 -33.52 6.70
CA ALA A 94 6.75 -33.87 6.59
C ALA A 94 7.56 -33.38 7.81
N VAL A 95 7.29 -32.17 8.29
CA VAL A 95 7.90 -31.63 9.51
C VAL A 95 7.47 -32.43 10.75
N LYS A 96 6.21 -32.85 10.82
CA LYS A 96 5.70 -33.71 11.89
C LYS A 96 6.33 -35.10 11.89
N GLN A 97 6.63 -35.66 10.71
CA GLN A 97 7.38 -36.91 10.57
C GLN A 97 8.87 -36.74 10.89
N MET A 98 9.48 -35.62 10.50
CA MET A 98 10.89 -35.32 10.80
C MET A 98 11.15 -35.01 12.27
N LEU A 99 10.19 -34.40 12.96
CA LEU A 99 10.27 -34.11 14.40
C LEU A 99 9.98 -35.34 15.27
N GLY A 100 9.69 -36.51 14.67
CA GLY A 100 9.59 -37.77 15.39
C GLY A 100 8.54 -37.78 16.51
N VAL A 101 7.49 -36.94 16.41
CA VAL A 101 6.47 -36.80 17.46
C VAL A 101 5.46 -37.94 17.35
N ALA A 102 5.90 -39.13 17.72
CA ALA A 102 5.05 -40.06 18.45
C ALA A 102 5.12 -39.65 19.93
N ASP A 103 3.95 -39.39 20.52
CA ASP A 103 3.69 -39.14 21.95
C ASP A 103 4.24 -37.85 22.59
N LEU A 104 3.47 -36.77 22.44
CA LEU A 104 3.51 -35.59 23.31
C LEU A 104 2.13 -35.31 23.95
N GLN A 105 1.45 -36.37 24.38
CA GLN A 105 0.20 -36.28 25.17
C GLN A 105 0.42 -36.36 26.69
N THR A 106 1.65 -36.42 27.20
CA THR A 106 1.90 -36.74 28.63
C THR A 106 2.51 -35.63 29.49
N LEU A 107 2.45 -34.35 29.10
CA LEU A 107 2.83 -33.26 30.01
C LEU A 107 1.88 -32.05 29.92
N SER A 108 0.58 -32.31 30.09
CA SER A 108 -0.34 -31.32 30.63
C SER A 108 -0.50 -31.57 32.13
N GLY A 109 -0.13 -30.61 32.98
CA GLY A 109 -0.56 -30.64 34.38
C GLY A 109 0.36 -29.97 35.39
N ARG A 110 0.34 -28.63 35.49
CA ARG A 110 -0.21 -27.90 36.66
C ARG A 110 0.10 -26.39 36.62
N PRO A 111 -0.81 -25.53 37.11
CA PRO A 111 -0.66 -24.08 37.13
C PRO A 111 -0.07 -23.57 38.46
N ARG A 112 0.74 -22.49 38.43
CA ARG A 112 1.13 -21.79 39.67
C ARG A 112 1.21 -20.27 39.48
N ARG A 113 0.04 -19.65 39.65
CA ARG A 113 -0.28 -18.53 40.56
C ARG A 113 0.57 -17.25 40.48
N GLU A 114 -0.12 -16.21 40.03
CA GLU A 114 0.11 -14.79 40.22
C GLU A 114 0.60 -14.40 41.62
N ARG A 115 1.52 -13.43 41.69
CA ARG A 115 1.50 -12.36 42.70
C ARG A 115 2.01 -11.06 42.11
N SER A 116 1.11 -10.07 42.16
CA SER A 116 1.30 -8.64 42.04
C SER A 116 2.24 -8.06 43.10
N SER A 117 3.00 -7.01 42.76
CA SER A 117 3.00 -5.77 43.55
C SER A 117 3.67 -4.61 42.80
N LYS A 118 2.86 -3.58 42.61
CA LYS A 118 3.16 -2.15 42.38
C LYS A 118 4.12 -1.62 43.46
N VAL A 119 4.97 -0.65 43.12
CA VAL A 119 5.08 0.70 43.73
C VAL A 119 6.32 1.43 43.19
N SER A 120 6.10 2.72 42.97
CA SER A 120 6.91 3.77 42.36
C SER A 120 7.93 4.44 43.29
N SER A 121 8.73 5.29 42.64
CA SER A 121 9.25 6.62 43.05
C SER A 121 10.55 6.74 43.88
N THR A 122 11.59 7.19 43.17
CA THR A 122 12.48 8.37 43.40
C THR A 122 12.99 8.69 44.81
N THR A 123 14.32 8.83 44.98
CA THR A 123 15.06 10.13 45.07
C THR A 123 16.58 9.93 45.22
N LYS A 124 17.30 11.03 44.97
CA LYS A 124 18.72 11.27 44.73
C LYS A 124 19.69 11.21 45.93
N ASP A 125 20.99 11.27 45.58
CA ASP A 125 22.17 11.81 46.29
C ASP A 125 22.69 10.99 47.51
N GLU A 126 23.98 10.80 47.80
CA GLU A 126 25.24 11.34 47.30
C GLU A 126 26.40 10.46 47.81
N ALA A 127 27.51 10.45 47.06
CA ALA A 127 28.92 10.30 47.45
C ALA A 127 29.36 9.49 48.71
N ALA A 128 30.18 8.45 48.49
CA ALA A 128 31.64 8.48 48.73
C ALA A 128 32.23 7.08 49.01
N ARG A 129 33.47 6.89 48.51
CA ARG A 129 34.40 5.74 48.59
C ARG A 129 34.20 4.73 47.44
N GLY A 130 35.11 4.58 46.48
CA GLY A 130 36.55 4.82 46.49
C GLY A 130 37.27 3.47 46.31
N GLY A 131 37.79 3.24 45.10
CA GLY A 131 38.77 2.20 44.80
C GLY A 131 38.22 0.93 44.16
N ALA A 132 38.28 0.85 42.82
CA ALA A 132 38.74 -0.32 42.04
C ALA A 132 38.28 -0.25 40.56
N GLU A 133 38.65 0.80 39.82
CA GLU A 133 38.53 0.80 38.34
C GLU A 133 39.78 1.37 37.69
N GLU A 134 40.92 0.78 38.06
CA GLU A 134 42.19 0.96 37.37
C GLU A 134 42.78 -0.43 37.15
N LYS A 135 42.23 -1.18 36.18
CA LYS A 135 42.84 -2.44 35.68
C LYS A 135 42.21 -3.07 34.43
N VAL A 136 41.33 -2.40 33.68
CA VAL A 136 40.72 -3.01 32.48
C VAL A 136 41.20 -2.38 31.17
N GLU A 137 41.96 -1.29 31.21
CA GLU A 137 42.34 -0.54 30.00
C GLU A 137 43.80 -0.74 29.55
N GLN A 138 44.42 -1.87 29.91
CA GLN A 138 45.78 -2.20 29.48
C GLN A 138 45.90 -3.63 28.95
N VAL A 139 45.02 -4.03 28.02
CA VAL A 139 45.20 -5.28 27.23
C VAL A 139 44.80 -5.14 25.75
N LEU A 140 44.19 -4.03 25.30
CA LEU A 140 43.56 -3.96 23.97
C LEU A 140 44.35 -3.26 22.85
N LEU A 141 45.65 -3.03 23.02
CA LEU A 141 46.53 -2.49 21.97
C LEU A 141 47.77 -3.37 21.77
N ARG A 142 47.55 -4.60 21.28
CA ARG A 142 48.61 -5.38 20.63
C ARG A 142 48.04 -6.55 19.82
N THR A 143 47.52 -6.29 18.61
CA THR A 143 47.54 -7.27 17.49
C THR A 143 46.90 -6.69 16.22
N GLU A 144 47.67 -5.93 15.46
CA GLU A 144 47.57 -5.95 14.01
C GLU A 144 48.99 -5.95 13.46
N GLU A 145 49.55 -7.15 13.36
CA GLU A 145 50.55 -7.55 12.36
C GLU A 145 50.92 -9.01 12.64
N SER A 146 50.95 -9.81 11.58
CA SER A 146 51.09 -11.28 11.54
C SER A 146 49.86 -12.08 11.98
N SER A 147 49.47 -13.02 11.12
CA SER A 147 48.38 -13.98 11.31
C SER A 147 48.68 -14.90 12.52
N PRO A 148 47.99 -14.79 13.68
CA PRO A 148 48.43 -15.45 14.91
C PRO A 148 47.88 -16.88 15.06
N GLY A 149 47.02 -17.35 14.15
CA GLY A 149 46.37 -18.65 14.26
C GLY A 149 47.29 -19.86 14.04
N ARG A 150 48.45 -19.66 13.38
CA ARG A 150 49.42 -20.75 13.14
C ARG A 150 50.59 -20.78 14.12
N GLU A 151 50.91 -19.66 14.76
CA GLU A 151 52.10 -19.54 15.60
C GLU A 151 51.85 -20.05 17.03
N ARG A 152 50.69 -19.77 17.63
CA ARG A 152 50.32 -20.29 18.98
C ARG A 152 50.09 -21.80 19.02
N ARG A 153 49.64 -22.41 17.92
CA ARG A 153 49.57 -23.87 17.80
C ARG A 153 50.96 -24.53 17.84
N ARG A 154 52.01 -23.84 17.35
CA ARG A 154 53.38 -24.35 17.41
C ARG A 154 53.98 -24.22 18.81
N GLU A 155 53.64 -23.15 19.54
CA GLU A 155 54.15 -22.93 20.91
C GLU A 155 53.62 -23.94 21.95
N HIS A 156 52.40 -24.47 21.80
CA HIS A 156 51.87 -25.50 22.71
C HIS A 156 52.28 -26.94 22.38
N LEU A 157 52.64 -27.21 21.13
CA LEU A 157 53.18 -28.53 20.72
C LEU A 157 54.62 -28.73 21.21
N GLN A 158 55.41 -27.65 21.33
CA GLN A 158 56.80 -27.70 21.77
C GLN A 158 57.01 -28.22 23.21
N PRO A 159 56.20 -27.85 24.23
CA PRO A 159 56.30 -28.41 25.57
C PRO A 159 55.96 -29.90 25.65
N LEU A 160 54.94 -30.37 24.91
CA LEU A 160 54.56 -31.78 24.90
C LEU A 160 55.63 -32.65 24.24
N THR A 161 56.22 -32.19 23.13
CA THR A 161 57.38 -32.85 22.53
C THR A 161 58.60 -32.79 23.44
N ALA A 162 58.88 -31.66 24.12
CA ALA A 162 60.00 -31.54 25.04
C ALA A 162 59.85 -32.42 26.30
N ILE A 163 58.62 -32.60 26.81
CA ILE A 163 58.32 -33.52 27.93
C ILE A 163 58.50 -34.96 27.47
N ALA A 164 58.01 -35.32 26.27
CA ALA A 164 58.17 -36.65 25.70
C ALA A 164 59.64 -36.98 25.37
N GLU A 165 60.40 -36.02 24.83
CA GLU A 165 61.83 -36.14 24.55
C GLU A 165 62.65 -36.24 25.84
N ARG A 166 62.30 -35.47 26.88
CA ARG A 166 62.97 -35.55 28.18
C ARG A 166 62.70 -36.87 28.89
N GLN A 167 61.49 -37.42 28.73
CA GLN A 167 61.15 -38.74 29.24
C GLN A 167 61.89 -39.85 28.50
N LYS A 168 62.00 -39.75 27.17
CA LYS A 168 62.80 -40.66 26.33
C LYS A 168 64.30 -40.59 26.65
N MET A 169 64.81 -39.38 26.94
CA MET A 169 66.20 -39.16 27.38
C MET A 169 66.48 -39.74 28.77
N LEU A 170 65.48 -39.73 29.66
CA LEU A 170 65.57 -40.31 31.01
C LEU A 170 65.45 -41.83 30.99
N GLU A 171 64.65 -42.40 30.08
CA GLU A 171 64.61 -43.85 29.81
C GLU A 171 65.94 -44.37 29.23
N THR A 172 66.65 -43.59 28.41
CA THR A 172 67.98 -43.95 27.90
C THR A 172 69.11 -43.86 28.92
N ALA A 173 68.86 -43.28 30.10
CA ALA A 173 69.85 -43.11 31.17
C ALA A 173 69.80 -44.24 32.23
N ASP A 174 69.02 -45.30 31.99
CA ASP A 174 68.88 -46.51 32.84
C ASP A 174 68.61 -46.21 34.33
N ARG A 175 67.86 -45.14 34.59
CA ARG A 175 67.41 -44.73 35.93
C ARG A 175 65.91 -44.50 35.91
N ASP A 176 65.20 -45.22 36.77
CA ASP A 176 63.78 -44.99 37.00
C ASP A 176 63.53 -43.59 37.59
N LEU A 177 62.51 -42.92 37.07
CA LEU A 177 62.01 -41.66 37.61
C LEU A 177 61.59 -41.88 39.07
N THR A 178 62.03 -41.01 39.97
CA THR A 178 61.53 -41.04 41.34
C THR A 178 60.03 -40.72 41.36
N PRO A 179 59.26 -41.19 42.35
CA PRO A 179 57.83 -40.90 42.44
C PRO A 179 57.47 -39.41 42.37
N ILE A 180 58.37 -38.54 42.86
CA ILE A 180 58.22 -37.08 42.79
C ILE A 180 58.46 -36.55 41.37
N GLU A 181 59.51 -37.03 40.69
CA GLU A 181 59.79 -36.66 39.30
C GLU A 181 58.64 -37.08 38.36
N MET A 182 58.04 -38.25 38.60
CA MET A 182 56.85 -38.71 37.87
C MET A 182 55.64 -37.78 38.08
N GLN A 183 55.38 -37.34 39.32
CA GLN A 183 54.31 -36.39 39.62
C GLN A 183 54.49 -35.04 38.90
N PHE A 184 55.72 -34.56 38.75
CA PHE A 184 55.99 -33.34 37.98
C PHE A 184 55.77 -33.54 36.48
N VAL A 185 56.16 -34.69 35.94
CA VAL A 185 55.88 -35.05 34.53
C VAL A 185 54.38 -35.14 34.27
N ASP A 186 53.64 -35.81 35.15
CA ASP A 186 52.18 -35.92 35.05
C ASP A 186 51.50 -34.56 35.19
N LEU A 187 51.94 -33.71 36.13
CA LEU A 187 51.40 -32.38 36.30
C LEU A 187 51.68 -31.49 35.07
N ALA A 188 52.87 -31.59 34.48
CA ALA A 188 53.21 -30.87 33.25
C ALA A 188 52.34 -31.34 32.07
N ARG A 189 52.14 -32.66 31.90
CA ARG A 189 51.24 -33.24 30.89
C ARG A 189 49.79 -32.76 31.08
N ILE A 190 49.29 -32.79 32.32
CA ILE A 190 47.94 -32.32 32.65
C ILE A 190 47.83 -30.82 32.37
N SER A 191 48.85 -30.02 32.73
CA SER A 191 48.85 -28.57 32.49
C SER A 191 48.80 -28.26 30.99
N THR A 192 49.67 -28.88 30.19
CA THR A 192 49.67 -28.64 28.74
C THR A 192 48.39 -29.17 28.07
N GLY A 193 47.84 -30.29 28.56
CA GLY A 193 46.55 -30.80 28.12
C GLY A 193 45.40 -29.83 28.43
N LYS A 194 45.39 -29.21 29.61
CA LYS A 194 44.42 -28.17 29.98
C LYS A 194 44.54 -26.95 29.08
N ASP A 195 45.76 -26.47 28.82
CA ASP A 195 45.96 -25.31 27.96
C ASP A 195 45.49 -25.57 26.52
N ALA A 196 45.74 -26.77 25.98
CA ALA A 196 45.23 -27.18 24.67
C ALA A 196 43.70 -27.23 24.61
N ILE A 197 43.04 -27.69 25.68
CA ILE A 197 41.57 -27.68 25.78
C ILE A 197 41.05 -26.24 25.88
N ILE A 198 41.68 -25.39 26.68
CA ILE A 198 41.30 -23.97 26.82
C ILE A 198 41.39 -23.26 25.48
N GLU A 199 42.46 -23.48 24.71
CA GLU A 199 42.62 -22.85 23.40
C GLU A 199 41.58 -23.35 22.40
N LYS A 200 41.27 -24.66 22.41
CA LYS A 200 40.18 -25.21 21.60
C LYS A 200 38.83 -24.58 21.97
N LEU A 201 38.53 -24.43 23.26
CA LEU A 201 37.30 -23.79 23.74
C LEU A 201 37.24 -22.31 23.36
N ARG A 202 38.37 -21.58 23.42
CA ARG A 202 38.45 -20.19 22.95
C ARG A 202 38.15 -20.07 21.45
N GLU A 203 38.69 -20.98 20.64
CA GLU A 203 38.44 -21.00 19.21
C GLU A 203 36.99 -21.36 18.88
N GLU A 204 36.38 -22.32 19.60
CA GLU A 204 34.95 -22.64 19.50
C GLU A 204 34.07 -21.45 19.92
N ILE A 205 34.37 -20.77 21.03
CA ILE A 205 33.67 -19.56 21.46
C ILE A 205 33.75 -18.47 20.39
N LYS A 206 34.93 -18.27 19.80
CA LYS A 206 35.12 -17.29 18.73
C LYS A 206 34.26 -17.62 17.51
N GLN A 207 34.27 -18.88 17.05
CA GLN A 207 33.46 -19.32 15.92
C GLN A 207 31.95 -19.16 16.19
N LEU A 208 31.50 -19.50 17.40
CA LEU A 208 30.11 -19.31 17.81
C LEU A 208 29.73 -17.82 17.85
N HIS A 209 30.62 -16.97 18.36
CA HIS A 209 30.41 -15.52 18.42
C HIS A 209 30.31 -14.89 17.03
N ASP A 210 31.19 -15.28 16.11
CA ASP A 210 31.15 -14.80 14.72
C ASP A 210 29.87 -15.27 14.01
N SER A 211 29.46 -16.53 14.24
CA SER A 211 28.19 -17.07 13.71
C SER A 211 26.97 -16.35 14.29
N LEU A 212 27.01 -16.00 15.58
CA LEU A 212 25.93 -15.27 16.25
C LEU A 212 25.80 -13.85 15.67
N LYS A 213 26.91 -13.14 15.49
CA LYS A 213 26.92 -11.82 14.84
C LYS A 213 26.36 -11.86 13.42
N GLU A 214 26.67 -12.91 12.67
CA GLU A 214 26.12 -13.07 11.32
C GLU A 214 24.61 -13.28 11.35
N ARG A 215 24.12 -14.12 12.26
CA ARG A 215 22.67 -14.33 12.44
C ARG A 215 21.94 -13.12 12.95
N GLU A 216 22.54 -12.32 13.83
CA GLU A 216 21.97 -11.03 14.25
C GLU A 216 21.84 -10.06 13.07
N ARG A 217 22.81 -10.04 12.15
CA ARG A 217 22.74 -9.21 10.95
C ARG A 217 21.64 -9.67 10.00
N GLU A 218 21.56 -10.97 9.73
CA GLU A 218 20.48 -11.55 8.91
C GLU A 218 19.10 -11.31 9.51
N LEU A 219 18.98 -11.39 10.84
CA LEU A 219 17.72 -11.16 11.54
C LEU A 219 17.28 -9.70 11.39
N LYS A 220 18.19 -8.74 11.59
CA LYS A 220 17.91 -7.30 11.36
C LYS A 220 17.49 -7.02 9.92
N GLU A 221 18.14 -7.65 8.94
CA GLU A 221 17.78 -7.49 7.52
C GLU A 221 16.36 -8.04 7.25
N LYS A 222 16.02 -9.21 7.82
CA LYS A 222 14.68 -9.78 7.71
C LYS A 222 13.62 -8.96 8.43
N GLU A 223 13.93 -8.37 9.59
CA GLU A 223 13.04 -7.46 10.29
C GLU A 223 12.73 -6.22 9.42
N LEU A 224 13.76 -5.60 8.84
CA LEU A 224 13.58 -4.47 7.92
C LEU A 224 12.72 -4.87 6.71
N PHE A 225 12.99 -6.02 6.10
CA PHE A 225 12.18 -6.54 5.00
C PHE A 225 10.71 -6.77 5.39
N CYS A 226 10.45 -7.30 6.60
CA CYS A 226 9.09 -7.49 7.10
C CYS A 226 8.38 -6.15 7.32
N THR A 227 9.08 -5.12 7.83
CA THR A 227 8.49 -3.79 8.02
C THR A 227 8.13 -3.11 6.69
N ASP A 228 8.95 -3.31 5.65
CA ASP A 228 8.64 -2.82 4.30
C ASP A 228 7.41 -3.52 3.71
N LEU A 229 7.34 -4.85 3.84
CA LEU A 229 6.17 -5.62 3.42
C LEU A 229 4.89 -5.22 4.15
N GLN A 230 4.96 -4.96 5.46
CA GLN A 230 3.82 -4.46 6.23
C GLN A 230 3.36 -3.08 5.75
N SER A 231 4.30 -2.18 5.46
CA SER A 231 4.00 -0.85 4.93
C SER A 231 3.31 -0.94 3.56
N ARG A 232 3.81 -1.83 2.69
CA ARG A 232 3.19 -2.10 1.38
C ARG A 232 1.80 -2.72 1.52
N GLN A 233 1.61 -3.67 2.43
CA GLN A 233 0.30 -4.27 2.69
C GLN A 233 -0.70 -3.20 3.14
N LYS A 234 -0.30 -2.32 4.06
CA LYS A 234 -1.14 -1.23 4.55
C LYS A 234 -1.58 -0.29 3.41
N ALA A 235 -0.66 0.09 2.53
CA ALA A 235 -0.99 0.90 1.36
C ALA A 235 -2.02 0.20 0.44
N GLN A 236 -1.87 -1.11 0.22
CA GLN A 236 -2.83 -1.90 -0.57
C GLN A 236 -4.22 -2.01 0.11
N GLU A 237 -4.27 -2.09 1.43
CA GLU A 237 -5.52 -2.08 2.19
C GLU A 237 -6.23 -0.72 2.11
N GLU A 238 -5.48 0.38 2.14
CA GLU A 238 -6.00 1.73 1.93
C GLU A 238 -6.56 1.92 0.51
N GLU A 239 -5.86 1.44 -0.52
CA GLU A 239 -6.36 1.42 -1.90
C GLU A 239 -7.65 0.60 -2.03
N LEU A 240 -7.72 -0.59 -1.41
CA LEU A 240 -8.92 -1.42 -1.41
C LEU A 240 -10.08 -0.74 -0.69
N ALA A 241 -9.83 -0.01 0.39
CA ALA A 241 -10.85 0.77 1.09
C ALA A 241 -11.42 1.87 0.19
N LEU A 242 -10.57 2.56 -0.58
CA LEU A 242 -11.01 3.54 -1.58
C LEU A 242 -11.86 2.89 -2.68
N PHE A 243 -11.44 1.73 -3.21
CA PHE A 243 -12.23 1.01 -4.22
C PHE A 243 -13.60 0.56 -3.70
N ARG A 244 -13.70 0.17 -2.42
CA ARG A 244 -14.99 -0.16 -1.79
C ARG A 244 -15.90 1.06 -1.69
N LYS A 245 -15.37 2.22 -1.30
CA LYS A 245 -16.13 3.49 -1.28
C LYS A 245 -16.63 3.87 -2.68
N LEU A 246 -15.74 3.85 -3.67
CA LEU A 246 -16.09 4.13 -5.06
C LEU A 246 -17.17 3.15 -5.59
N SER A 247 -17.08 1.88 -5.21
CA SER A 247 -18.10 0.89 -5.57
C SER A 247 -19.45 1.21 -4.96
N ALA A 248 -19.50 1.68 -3.71
CA ALA A 248 -20.74 2.07 -3.06
C ALA A 248 -21.35 3.32 -3.72
N GLU A 249 -20.53 4.32 -4.06
CA GLU A 249 -20.95 5.50 -4.82
C GLU A 249 -21.47 5.15 -6.23
N ASN A 250 -20.82 4.21 -6.91
CA ASN A 250 -21.28 3.71 -8.21
C ASN A 250 -22.64 3.00 -8.11
N VAL A 251 -22.88 2.23 -7.05
CA VAL A 251 -24.19 1.61 -6.80
C VAL A 251 -25.25 2.68 -6.52
N TYR A 252 -24.92 3.67 -5.69
CA TYR A 252 -25.83 4.78 -5.38
C TYR A 252 -26.21 5.57 -6.64
N THR A 253 -25.22 5.98 -7.43
CA THR A 253 -25.45 6.70 -8.70
C THR A 253 -26.18 5.84 -9.72
N GLY A 254 -25.86 4.55 -9.79
CA GLY A 254 -26.60 3.58 -10.61
C GLY A 254 -28.09 3.50 -10.23
N ASN A 255 -28.40 3.44 -8.94
CA ASN A 255 -29.78 3.46 -8.44
C ASN A 255 -30.50 4.78 -8.76
N GLN A 256 -29.79 5.91 -8.66
CA GLN A 256 -30.35 7.21 -9.02
C GLN A 256 -30.65 7.31 -10.53
N ILE A 257 -29.76 6.79 -11.37
CA ILE A 257 -29.97 6.70 -12.83
C ILE A 257 -31.18 5.80 -13.15
N ALA A 258 -31.30 4.66 -12.47
CA ALA A 258 -32.44 3.76 -12.64
C ALA A 258 -33.75 4.45 -12.27
N SER A 259 -33.81 5.12 -11.11
CA SER A 259 -35.01 5.88 -10.70
C SER A 259 -35.36 7.00 -11.67
N LEU A 260 -34.37 7.72 -12.21
CA LEU A 260 -34.60 8.76 -13.22
C LEU A 260 -35.08 8.16 -14.55
N SER A 261 -34.57 7.00 -14.93
CA SER A 261 -34.98 6.26 -16.14
C SER A 261 -36.41 5.74 -16.01
N ASP A 262 -36.79 5.20 -14.85
CA ASP A 262 -38.16 4.77 -14.57
C ASP A 262 -39.13 5.96 -14.62
N ARG A 263 -38.75 7.09 -14.03
CA ARG A 263 -39.57 8.32 -14.06
C ARG A 263 -39.69 8.89 -15.47
N LEU A 264 -38.64 8.78 -16.29
CA LEU A 264 -38.68 9.20 -17.69
C LEU A 264 -39.62 8.29 -18.50
N ALA A 265 -39.51 6.97 -18.33
CA ALA A 265 -40.39 6.00 -18.98
C ALA A 265 -41.86 6.23 -18.61
N GLU A 266 -42.14 6.51 -17.34
CA GLU A 266 -43.49 6.87 -16.88
C GLU A 266 -44.00 8.15 -17.54
N LYS A 267 -43.15 9.18 -17.68
CA LYS A 267 -43.51 10.41 -18.37
C LYS A 267 -43.74 10.20 -19.87
N ASP A 268 -42.93 9.37 -20.52
CA ASP A 268 -43.13 9.01 -21.93
C ASP A 268 -44.46 8.28 -22.11
N ASN A 269 -44.81 7.35 -21.21
CA ASN A 269 -46.11 6.68 -21.23
C ASN A 269 -47.27 7.69 -21.10
N GLN A 270 -47.19 8.62 -20.13
CA GLN A 270 -48.18 9.69 -19.97
C GLN A 270 -48.31 10.54 -21.24
N PHE A 271 -47.21 10.91 -21.88
CA PHE A 271 -47.25 11.64 -23.15
C PHE A 271 -47.86 10.83 -24.29
N THR A 272 -47.62 9.51 -24.34
CA THR A 272 -48.28 8.67 -25.34
C THR A 272 -49.78 8.57 -25.12
N GLU A 273 -50.24 8.52 -23.87
CA GLU A 273 -51.67 8.54 -23.54
C GLU A 273 -52.31 9.89 -23.89
N TYR A 274 -51.69 11.00 -23.52
CA TYR A 274 -52.18 12.34 -23.90
C TYR A 274 -52.24 12.52 -25.41
N ARG A 275 -51.23 12.05 -26.15
CA ARG A 275 -51.25 12.08 -27.62
C ARG A 275 -52.40 11.26 -28.17
N LYS A 276 -52.62 10.05 -27.67
CA LYS A 276 -53.72 9.17 -28.10
C LYS A 276 -55.09 9.80 -27.81
N ASN A 277 -55.26 10.40 -26.63
CA ASN A 277 -56.51 11.08 -26.28
C ASN A 277 -56.78 12.28 -27.19
N ALA A 278 -55.76 13.11 -27.45
CA ALA A 278 -55.88 14.22 -28.40
C ALA A 278 -56.20 13.75 -29.83
N GLU A 279 -55.58 12.65 -30.28
CA GLU A 279 -55.89 12.05 -31.58
C GLU A 279 -57.35 11.56 -31.64
N ASN A 280 -57.85 10.92 -30.58
CA ASN A 280 -59.25 10.51 -30.48
C ASN A 280 -60.20 11.71 -30.54
N GLU A 281 -59.93 12.76 -29.76
CA GLU A 281 -60.75 13.99 -29.73
C GLU A 281 -60.76 14.68 -31.11
N ILE A 282 -59.62 14.75 -31.80
CA ILE A 282 -59.55 15.23 -33.18
C ILE A 282 -60.43 14.38 -34.12
N THR A 283 -60.43 13.05 -33.96
CA THR A 283 -61.28 12.18 -34.79
C THR A 283 -62.77 12.36 -34.49
N GLU A 284 -63.14 12.56 -33.24
CA GLU A 284 -64.53 12.83 -32.82
C GLU A 284 -65.01 14.17 -33.39
N LEU A 285 -64.27 15.25 -33.16
CA LEU A 285 -64.58 16.57 -33.72
C LEU A 285 -64.67 16.55 -35.25
N LYS A 286 -63.81 15.78 -35.92
CA LYS A 286 -63.87 15.62 -37.37
C LYS A 286 -65.13 14.89 -37.84
N ASN A 287 -65.59 13.89 -37.08
CA ASN A 287 -66.84 13.19 -37.36
C ASN A 287 -68.04 14.11 -37.14
N GLU A 288 -68.06 14.87 -36.04
CA GLU A 288 -69.10 15.86 -35.75
C GLU A 288 -69.19 16.94 -36.85
N LEU A 289 -68.04 17.46 -37.30
CA LEU A 289 -67.97 18.41 -38.39
C LEU A 289 -68.55 17.83 -39.70
N ASN A 290 -68.25 16.55 -39.99
CA ASN A 290 -68.79 15.86 -41.16
C ASN A 290 -70.32 15.69 -41.07
N GLU A 291 -70.84 15.33 -39.90
CA GLU A 291 -72.29 15.21 -39.68
C GLU A 291 -72.99 16.57 -39.75
N ALA A 292 -72.39 17.63 -39.21
CA ALA A 292 -72.88 18.99 -39.35
C ALA A 292 -72.91 19.43 -40.82
N ALA A 293 -71.86 19.13 -41.59
CA ALA A 293 -71.80 19.42 -43.03
C ALA A 293 -72.89 18.67 -43.80
N LYS A 294 -73.14 17.39 -43.51
CA LYS A 294 -74.25 16.62 -44.11
C LYS A 294 -75.61 17.22 -43.78
N LYS A 295 -75.85 17.59 -42.52
CA LYS A 295 -77.09 18.25 -42.09
C LYS A 295 -77.27 19.59 -42.79
N SER A 296 -76.21 20.40 -42.90
CA SER A 296 -76.25 21.68 -43.62
C SER A 296 -76.56 21.49 -45.10
N CYS A 297 -76.01 20.45 -45.75
CA CYS A 297 -76.32 20.13 -47.14
C CYS A 297 -77.80 19.76 -47.30
N ALA A 298 -78.31 18.87 -46.45
CA ALA A 298 -79.72 18.45 -46.48
C ALA A 298 -80.67 19.64 -46.21
N GLN A 299 -80.31 20.55 -45.31
CA GLN A 299 -81.08 21.76 -45.06
C GLN A 299 -81.02 22.72 -46.26
N ASN A 300 -79.88 22.86 -46.91
CA ASN A 300 -79.74 23.66 -48.13
C ASN A 300 -80.59 23.11 -49.28
N ASP A 301 -80.64 21.79 -49.46
CA ASP A 301 -81.53 21.13 -50.43
C ASP A 301 -83.00 21.40 -50.10
N ASN A 302 -83.36 21.43 -48.82
CA ASN A 302 -84.72 21.76 -48.38
C ASN A 302 -85.06 23.25 -48.63
N ILE A 303 -84.11 24.16 -48.40
CA ILE A 303 -84.26 25.59 -48.71
C ILE A 303 -84.45 25.79 -50.22
N GLU A 304 -83.67 25.11 -51.06
CA GLU A 304 -83.84 25.20 -52.52
C GLU A 304 -85.24 24.73 -52.96
N LYS A 305 -85.75 23.62 -52.43
CA LYS A 305 -87.14 23.19 -52.66
C LYS A 305 -88.17 24.22 -52.19
N GLN A 306 -87.95 24.82 -51.02
CA GLN A 306 -88.83 25.88 -50.52
C GLN A 306 -88.79 27.13 -51.40
N LYS A 307 -87.62 27.52 -51.92
CA LYS A 307 -87.50 28.62 -52.89
C LYS A 307 -88.25 28.32 -54.19
N GLU A 308 -88.17 27.09 -54.69
CA GLU A 308 -88.94 26.64 -55.86
C GLU A 308 -90.45 26.76 -55.60
N ASN A 309 -90.93 26.24 -54.46
CA ASN A 309 -92.33 26.39 -54.04
C ASN A 309 -92.74 27.87 -53.87
N ILE A 310 -91.86 28.71 -53.30
CA ILE A 310 -92.13 30.16 -53.16
C ILE A 310 -92.19 30.82 -54.54
N ALA A 311 -91.35 30.44 -55.49
CA ALA A 311 -91.40 30.97 -56.85
C ALA A 311 -92.70 30.57 -57.56
N GLU A 312 -93.17 29.33 -57.37
CA GLU A 312 -94.48 28.87 -57.86
C GLU A 312 -95.63 29.66 -57.22
N LEU A 313 -95.65 29.76 -55.88
CA LEU A 313 -96.65 30.54 -55.15
C LEU A 313 -96.61 32.03 -55.51
N THR A 314 -95.43 32.61 -55.74
CA THR A 314 -95.27 34.01 -56.18
C THR A 314 -95.81 34.19 -57.60
N ALA A 315 -95.65 33.20 -58.48
CA ALA A 315 -96.28 33.22 -59.81
C ALA A 315 -97.81 33.12 -59.70
N GLU A 316 -98.33 32.36 -58.73
CA GLU A 316 -99.76 32.23 -58.44
C GLU A 316 -100.34 33.49 -57.76
N LEU A 317 -99.57 34.14 -56.89
CA LEU A 317 -99.91 35.39 -56.21
C LEU A 317 -99.89 36.57 -57.18
N ASN A 318 -98.93 36.65 -58.12
CA ASN A 318 -98.99 37.61 -59.23
C ASN A 318 -100.21 37.39 -60.15
N ARG A 319 -100.75 36.17 -60.20
CA ARG A 319 -101.98 35.83 -60.92
C ARG A 319 -103.24 36.29 -60.16
N LEU A 320 -103.18 36.31 -58.83
CA LEU A 320 -104.24 36.79 -57.92
C LEU A 320 -104.20 38.32 -57.70
N GLU A 321 -103.02 38.95 -57.67
CA GLU A 321 -102.86 40.41 -57.62
C GLU A 321 -103.45 41.08 -58.87
N GLN A 322 -103.40 40.40 -60.04
CA GLN A 322 -104.15 40.84 -61.22
C GLN A 322 -105.67 40.76 -61.07
N SER A 323 -106.20 40.00 -60.10
CA SER A 323 -107.64 39.95 -59.78
C SER A 323 -108.03 40.75 -58.52
N GLN A 324 -107.07 41.34 -57.80
CA GLN A 324 -107.29 42.02 -56.52
C GLN A 324 -107.11 43.56 -56.61
N VAL A 325 -106.96 44.12 -57.82
CA VAL A 325 -106.96 45.59 -58.06
C VAL A 325 -108.38 46.18 -58.05
N GLU A 326 -109.45 45.37 -58.04
CA GLU A 326 -110.84 45.86 -58.02
C GLU A 326 -111.51 45.90 -56.62
N PHE A 327 -110.85 45.49 -55.54
CA PHE A 327 -111.50 45.34 -54.22
C PHE A 327 -110.92 46.15 -53.03
N GLU A 328 -110.05 47.14 -53.28
CA GLU A 328 -109.41 47.94 -52.21
C GLU A 328 -109.86 49.41 -52.15
N SER A 329 -111.17 49.66 -52.24
CA SER A 329 -111.76 51.00 -52.00
C SER A 329 -112.57 51.12 -50.69
N LEU A 330 -112.70 50.08 -49.86
CA LEU A 330 -113.63 50.12 -48.71
C LEU A 330 -113.13 49.34 -47.49
N ARG A 331 -112.05 49.80 -46.84
CA ARG A 331 -111.75 49.40 -45.45
C ARG A 331 -110.81 50.35 -44.67
N LYS A 332 -111.09 51.65 -44.70
CA LYS A 332 -110.54 52.61 -43.73
C LYS A 332 -111.68 53.30 -42.99
N SER A 333 -112.11 52.72 -41.86
CA SER A 333 -112.87 53.41 -40.80
C SER A 333 -113.33 52.43 -39.70
N SER A 334 -112.43 51.69 -39.03
CA SER A 334 -112.80 50.91 -37.82
C SER A 334 -111.64 50.50 -36.89
N ASN A 335 -110.49 51.17 -36.93
CA ASN A 335 -109.29 50.67 -36.20
C ASN A 335 -108.75 51.55 -35.06
N ALA A 336 -109.37 52.68 -34.69
CA ALA A 336 -108.81 53.54 -33.64
C ALA A 336 -108.96 52.99 -32.19
N GLU A 337 -109.99 52.18 -31.90
CA GLU A 337 -110.17 51.53 -30.58
C GLU A 337 -109.57 50.11 -30.50
N ILE A 338 -109.35 49.45 -31.65
CA ILE A 338 -108.63 48.17 -31.74
C ILE A 338 -107.11 48.40 -31.71
N GLU A 339 -106.60 49.50 -32.28
CA GLU A 339 -105.18 49.87 -32.19
C GLU A 339 -104.74 50.21 -30.77
N THR A 340 -105.54 50.94 -29.98
CA THR A 340 -105.15 51.32 -28.61
C THR A 340 -105.15 50.13 -27.65
N ASN A 341 -106.14 49.24 -27.75
CA ASN A 341 -106.14 47.97 -27.01
C ASN A 341 -105.08 46.98 -27.54
N GLY A 342 -104.79 47.00 -28.84
CA GLY A 342 -103.72 46.21 -29.46
C GLY A 342 -102.32 46.70 -29.05
N GLN A 343 -102.13 48.01 -28.94
CA GLN A 343 -100.90 48.65 -28.45
C GLN A 343 -100.67 48.36 -26.97
N MET A 344 -101.72 48.39 -26.12
CA MET A 344 -101.58 47.98 -24.72
C MET A 344 -101.26 46.49 -24.57
N ARG A 345 -101.88 45.61 -25.37
CA ARG A 345 -101.53 44.17 -25.37
C ARG A 345 -100.11 43.93 -25.85
N ALA A 346 -99.69 44.59 -26.92
CA ALA A 346 -98.34 44.52 -27.44
C ALA A 346 -97.30 45.02 -26.42
N GLU A 347 -97.62 46.08 -25.66
CA GLU A 347 -96.75 46.59 -24.61
C GLU A 347 -96.69 45.66 -23.39
N ILE A 348 -97.81 45.03 -23.01
CA ILE A 348 -97.84 43.99 -21.96
C ILE A 348 -97.01 42.77 -22.40
N GLU A 349 -97.15 42.33 -23.65
CA GLU A 349 -96.42 41.19 -24.22
C GLU A 349 -94.92 41.51 -24.36
N ARG A 350 -94.57 42.75 -24.71
CA ARG A 350 -93.20 43.27 -24.70
C ARG A 350 -92.60 43.26 -23.29
N LEU A 351 -93.34 43.75 -22.29
CA LEU A 351 -92.91 43.75 -20.89
C LEU A 351 -92.83 42.34 -20.29
N GLN A 352 -93.69 41.42 -20.72
CA GLN A 352 -93.62 40.00 -20.36
C GLN A 352 -92.35 39.37 -20.93
N LYS A 353 -92.08 39.59 -22.22
CA LYS A 353 -90.86 39.10 -22.87
C LYS A 353 -89.60 39.71 -22.25
N GLU A 354 -89.63 41.00 -21.93
CA GLU A 354 -88.54 41.67 -21.24
C GLU A 354 -88.31 41.10 -19.82
N ASN A 355 -89.38 40.77 -19.08
CA ASN A 355 -89.28 40.08 -17.79
C ASN A 355 -88.73 38.65 -17.93
N GLU A 356 -89.12 37.92 -18.98
CA GLU A 356 -88.58 36.59 -19.28
C GLU A 356 -87.08 36.67 -19.59
N ASP A 357 -86.66 37.59 -20.46
CA ASP A 357 -85.26 37.85 -20.80
C ASP A 357 -84.44 38.25 -19.56
N LEU A 358 -84.99 39.12 -18.69
CA LEU A 358 -84.33 39.51 -17.43
C LEU A 358 -84.22 38.34 -16.46
N THR A 359 -85.23 37.46 -16.41
CA THR A 359 -85.20 36.26 -15.57
C THR A 359 -84.16 35.26 -16.06
N GLU A 360 -84.02 35.10 -17.38
CA GLU A 360 -83.00 34.25 -17.99
C GLU A 360 -81.60 34.80 -17.72
N ARG A 361 -81.38 36.11 -17.90
CA ARG A 361 -80.11 36.77 -17.55
C ARG A 361 -79.77 36.65 -16.06
N LEU A 362 -80.75 36.73 -15.17
CA LEU A 362 -80.52 36.52 -13.74
C LEU A 362 -80.07 35.08 -13.43
N LYS A 363 -80.64 34.07 -14.12
CA LYS A 363 -80.20 32.68 -13.99
C LYS A 363 -78.77 32.51 -14.49
N GLU A 364 -78.44 33.05 -15.67
CA GLU A 364 -77.08 33.02 -16.23
C GLU A 364 -76.06 33.69 -15.30
N MET A 365 -76.42 34.84 -14.73
CA MET A 365 -75.57 35.55 -13.77
C MET A 365 -75.37 34.74 -12.49
N THR A 366 -76.40 34.02 -12.04
CA THR A 366 -76.32 33.15 -10.85
C THR A 366 -75.42 31.95 -11.11
N THR A 367 -75.56 31.28 -12.26
CA THR A 367 -74.68 30.15 -12.62
C THR A 367 -73.23 30.59 -12.79
N ALA A 368 -72.98 31.75 -13.43
CA ALA A 368 -71.64 32.30 -13.56
C ALA A 368 -71.02 32.67 -12.20
N TRP A 369 -71.84 33.17 -11.26
CA TRP A 369 -71.41 33.44 -9.89
C TRP A 369 -71.05 32.15 -9.14
N GLU A 370 -71.86 31.09 -9.26
CA GLU A 370 -71.58 29.78 -8.66
C GLU A 370 -70.30 29.14 -9.22
N GLU A 371 -70.09 29.20 -10.54
CA GLU A 371 -68.87 28.73 -11.19
C GLU A 371 -67.64 29.51 -10.70
N THR A 372 -67.73 30.83 -10.62
CA THR A 372 -66.65 31.68 -10.12
C THR A 372 -66.31 31.35 -8.67
N ASN A 373 -67.31 31.15 -7.81
CA ASN A 373 -67.12 30.80 -6.41
C ASN A 373 -66.52 29.37 -6.25
N SER A 374 -66.90 28.44 -7.12
CA SER A 374 -66.29 27.10 -7.20
C SER A 374 -64.81 27.17 -7.56
N LEU A 375 -64.46 27.98 -8.57
CA LEU A 375 -63.07 28.23 -8.98
C LEU A 375 -62.28 28.91 -7.87
N GLU A 376 -62.84 29.91 -7.20
CA GLU A 376 -62.19 30.59 -6.07
C GLU A 376 -61.90 29.60 -4.92
N SER A 377 -62.86 28.75 -4.57
CA SER A 377 -62.66 27.69 -3.57
C SER A 377 -61.57 26.70 -3.97
N GLY A 378 -61.52 26.31 -5.25
CA GLY A 378 -60.47 25.45 -5.81
C GLY A 378 -59.08 26.10 -5.70
N LEU A 379 -58.96 27.36 -6.13
CA LEU A 379 -57.71 28.13 -6.05
C LEU A 379 -57.23 28.30 -4.62
N VAL A 380 -58.12 28.55 -3.66
CA VAL A 380 -57.74 28.64 -2.24
C VAL A 380 -57.13 27.33 -1.76
N LYS A 381 -57.74 26.19 -2.08
CA LYS A 381 -57.23 24.85 -1.71
C LYS A 381 -55.87 24.56 -2.35
N GLU A 382 -55.71 24.83 -3.64
CA GLU A 382 -54.43 24.66 -4.32
C GLU A 382 -53.35 25.57 -3.72
N ASN A 383 -53.70 26.83 -3.41
CA ASN A 383 -52.77 27.77 -2.79
C ASN A 383 -52.37 27.33 -1.36
N THR A 384 -53.28 26.72 -0.61
CA THR A 384 -52.94 26.13 0.71
C THR A 384 -51.99 24.94 0.56
N ALA A 385 -52.28 24.02 -0.37
CA ALA A 385 -51.41 22.87 -0.64
C ALA A 385 -50.01 23.30 -1.11
N MET A 386 -49.93 24.34 -1.94
CA MET A 386 -48.64 24.90 -2.40
C MET A 386 -47.87 25.53 -1.23
N LYS A 387 -48.53 26.26 -0.32
CA LYS A 387 -47.88 26.80 0.88
C LYS A 387 -47.35 25.72 1.80
N GLU A 388 -48.11 24.65 2.03
CA GLU A 388 -47.67 23.50 2.81
C GLU A 388 -46.46 22.83 2.15
N LYS A 389 -46.47 22.69 0.82
CA LYS A 389 -45.34 22.13 0.09
C LYS A 389 -44.08 23.00 0.18
N ILE A 390 -44.25 24.33 0.10
CA ILE A 390 -43.15 25.28 0.31
C ILE A 390 -42.57 25.12 1.71
N ALA A 391 -43.40 25.09 2.75
CA ALA A 391 -42.95 24.90 4.14
C ALA A 391 -42.20 23.57 4.35
N GLU A 392 -42.67 22.48 3.74
CA GLU A 392 -41.97 21.18 3.77
C GLU A 392 -40.59 21.27 3.10
N LEU A 393 -40.51 21.93 1.93
CA LEU A 393 -39.25 22.10 1.21
C LEU A 393 -38.27 22.99 1.98
N GLU A 394 -38.74 24.08 2.60
CA GLU A 394 -37.93 24.94 3.47
C GLU A 394 -37.39 24.18 4.67
N HIS A 395 -38.22 23.36 5.33
CA HIS A 395 -37.77 22.51 6.43
C HIS A 395 -36.73 21.48 5.97
N ARG A 396 -36.91 20.88 4.79
CA ARG A 396 -35.92 19.94 4.21
C ARG A 396 -34.61 20.64 3.88
N LEU A 397 -34.65 21.84 3.32
CA LEU A 397 -33.46 22.65 3.05
C LEU A 397 -32.73 22.99 4.35
N SER A 398 -33.45 23.46 5.37
CA SER A 398 -32.85 23.74 6.69
C SER A 398 -32.17 22.51 7.29
N ASN A 399 -32.79 21.33 7.18
CA ASN A 399 -32.19 20.08 7.66
C ASN A 399 -30.93 19.72 6.86
N TYR A 400 -30.93 19.91 5.54
CA TYR A 400 -29.72 19.71 4.74
C TYR A 400 -28.61 20.69 5.13
N ASP A 401 -28.92 21.96 5.32
CA ASP A 401 -27.94 22.97 5.76
C ASP A 401 -27.34 22.63 7.13
N GLU A 402 -28.15 22.14 8.08
CA GLU A 402 -27.66 21.65 9.37
C GLU A 402 -26.74 20.44 9.21
N THR A 403 -27.13 19.46 8.41
CA THR A 403 -26.30 18.26 8.19
C THR A 403 -24.99 18.58 7.50
N LEU A 404 -25.01 19.50 6.52
CA LEU A 404 -23.81 19.98 5.83
C LEU A 404 -22.92 20.77 6.79
N SER A 405 -23.49 21.60 7.67
CA SER A 405 -22.75 22.36 8.67
C SER A 405 -22.06 21.42 9.67
N ARG A 406 -22.76 20.40 10.17
CA ARG A 406 -22.17 19.39 11.06
C ARG A 406 -21.06 18.60 10.37
N LEU A 407 -21.31 18.14 9.15
CA LEU A 407 -20.31 17.42 8.36
C LEU A 407 -19.06 18.28 8.14
N ASN A 408 -19.23 19.56 7.81
CA ASN A 408 -18.14 20.49 7.61
C ASN A 408 -17.30 20.68 8.88
N GLU A 409 -17.96 20.80 10.04
CA GLU A 409 -17.24 20.95 11.31
C GLU A 409 -16.53 19.66 11.75
N ASP A 410 -17.12 18.49 11.49
CA ASP A 410 -16.47 17.19 11.68
C ASP A 410 -15.22 17.04 10.80
N TRP A 411 -15.30 17.40 9.52
CA TRP A 411 -14.16 17.38 8.60
C TRP A 411 -13.06 18.34 9.06
N LYS A 412 -13.43 19.54 9.48
CA LYS A 412 -12.50 20.53 10.01
C LYS A 412 -11.81 20.04 11.29
N SER A 413 -12.55 19.37 12.18
CA SER A 413 -12.00 18.74 13.38
C SER A 413 -11.02 17.62 13.01
N GLN A 414 -11.37 16.73 12.08
CA GLN A 414 -10.48 15.65 11.63
C GLN A 414 -9.20 16.17 10.97
N VAL A 415 -9.31 17.22 10.14
CA VAL A 415 -8.15 17.86 9.52
C VAL A 415 -7.23 18.46 10.58
N ASN A 416 -7.78 19.16 11.57
CA ASN A 416 -6.99 19.72 12.66
C ASN A 416 -6.32 18.63 13.50
N GLU A 417 -7.03 17.55 13.83
CA GLU A 417 -6.46 16.42 14.57
C GLU A 417 -5.28 15.78 13.82
N LYS A 418 -5.44 15.54 12.51
CA LYS A 418 -4.36 15.01 11.66
C LYS A 418 -3.18 15.98 11.56
N GLN A 419 -3.46 17.27 11.45
CA GLN A 419 -2.43 18.31 11.44
C GLN A 419 -1.62 18.35 12.75
N GLU A 420 -2.29 18.18 13.88
CA GLU A 420 -1.63 18.09 15.18
C GLU A 420 -0.82 16.79 15.33
N GLU A 421 -1.34 15.64 14.90
CA GLU A 421 -0.59 14.37 14.87
C GLU A 421 0.68 14.48 14.02
N TRP A 422 0.58 15.10 12.84
CA TRP A 422 1.73 15.36 11.96
C TRP A 422 2.73 16.31 12.61
N SER A 423 2.25 17.32 13.32
CA SER A 423 3.11 18.26 14.04
C SER A 423 3.84 17.56 15.20
N ARG A 424 3.17 16.68 15.96
CA ARG A 424 3.78 15.89 17.04
C ARG A 424 4.83 14.90 16.53
N THR A 425 4.52 14.17 15.46
CA THR A 425 5.48 13.23 14.85
C THR A 425 6.68 13.95 14.27
N ARG A 426 6.48 15.11 13.63
CA ARG A 426 7.56 15.96 13.15
C ARG A 426 8.47 16.43 14.28
N THR A 427 7.91 16.98 15.37
CA THR A 427 8.73 17.46 16.49
C THR A 427 9.49 16.31 17.15
N GLN A 428 8.89 15.12 17.27
CA GLN A 428 9.57 13.93 17.77
C GLN A 428 10.78 13.57 16.89
N LEU A 429 10.58 13.47 15.56
CA LEU A 429 11.68 13.18 14.63
C LEU A 429 12.78 14.25 14.67
N GLU A 430 12.42 15.53 14.80
CA GLU A 430 13.38 16.63 14.96
C GLU A 430 14.22 16.46 16.25
N THR A 431 13.60 16.06 17.37
CA THR A 431 14.34 15.78 18.61
C THR A 431 15.25 14.54 18.52
N GLU A 432 14.80 13.48 17.85
CA GLU A 432 15.59 12.27 17.64
C GLU A 432 16.79 12.56 16.72
N MET A 433 16.58 13.35 15.65
CA MET A 433 17.68 13.80 14.78
C MET A 433 18.71 14.63 15.55
N GLU A 434 18.28 15.55 16.42
CA GLU A 434 19.19 16.36 17.22
C GLU A 434 19.99 15.50 18.20
N SER A 435 19.36 14.50 18.82
CA SER A 435 20.04 13.53 19.68
C SER A 435 21.10 12.74 18.91
N LEU A 436 20.76 12.21 17.73
CA LEU A 436 21.70 11.47 16.88
C LEU A 436 22.85 12.34 16.40
N ARG A 437 22.58 13.60 16.02
CA ARG A 437 23.64 14.57 15.68
C ARG A 437 24.59 14.81 16.85
N SER A 438 24.06 14.94 18.06
CA SER A 438 24.87 15.08 19.27
C SER A 438 25.74 13.85 19.52
N GLN A 439 25.19 12.64 19.37
CA GLN A 439 25.95 11.38 19.52
C GLN A 439 27.07 11.27 18.47
N VAL A 440 26.79 11.58 17.20
CA VAL A 440 27.80 11.59 16.14
C VAL A 440 28.91 12.59 16.47
N ALA A 441 28.56 13.79 16.94
CA ALA A 441 29.55 14.79 17.35
C ALA A 441 30.42 14.31 18.53
N GLN A 442 29.85 13.59 19.49
CA GLN A 442 30.60 12.98 20.59
C GLN A 442 31.54 11.87 20.12
N GLN A 443 31.05 10.97 19.24
CA GLN A 443 31.88 9.91 18.66
C GLN A 443 33.02 10.46 17.82
N GLN A 444 32.79 11.54 17.06
CA GLN A 444 33.84 12.21 16.31
C GLN A 444 34.93 12.78 17.23
N LYS A 445 34.55 13.43 18.33
CA LYS A 445 35.51 13.92 19.32
C LYS A 445 36.34 12.79 19.93
N LEU A 446 35.70 11.67 20.28
CA LEU A 446 36.38 10.52 20.85
C LEU A 446 37.36 9.88 19.83
N LEU A 447 36.98 9.82 18.55
CA LEU A 447 37.89 9.38 17.48
C LEU A 447 39.08 10.32 17.31
N ASP A 448 38.86 11.64 17.34
CA ASP A 448 39.92 12.63 17.24
C ASP A 448 40.90 12.51 18.44
N GLU A 449 40.38 12.32 19.65
CA GLU A 449 41.16 12.08 20.88
C GLU A 449 41.96 10.78 20.81
N MET A 450 41.33 9.66 20.42
CA MET A 450 42.01 8.37 20.25
C MET A 450 43.11 8.45 19.18
N THR A 451 42.85 9.15 18.07
CA THR A 451 43.84 9.34 17.00
C THR A 451 45.02 10.17 17.51
N ARG A 452 44.75 11.20 18.31
CA ARG A 452 45.79 12.00 18.98
C ARG A 452 46.61 11.17 19.96
N GLU A 453 45.98 10.31 20.75
CA GLU A 453 46.67 9.45 21.71
C GLU A 453 47.50 8.36 21.01
N ALA A 454 46.96 7.75 19.95
CA ALA A 454 47.70 6.78 19.15
C ALA A 454 48.95 7.39 18.51
N THR A 455 48.84 8.61 17.94
CA THR A 455 50.00 9.33 17.38
C THR A 455 51.03 9.70 18.45
N GLU A 456 50.60 10.11 19.65
CA GLU A 456 51.52 10.31 20.78
C GLU A 456 52.18 9.02 21.25
N ALA A 457 51.44 7.91 21.31
CA ALA A 457 51.95 6.60 21.70
C ALA A 457 52.99 6.09 20.69
N MET A 458 52.74 6.24 19.39
CA MET A 458 53.72 5.95 18.34
C MET A 458 55.00 6.78 18.53
N ARG A 459 54.87 8.09 18.76
CA ARG A 459 56.03 8.96 19.02
C ARG A 459 56.82 8.52 20.26
N ARG A 460 56.13 8.11 21.34
CA ARG A 460 56.79 7.55 22.54
C ARG A 460 57.51 6.24 22.22
N ALA A 461 56.88 5.35 21.45
CA ALA A 461 57.49 4.08 21.03
C ALA A 461 58.77 4.32 20.20
N GLU A 462 58.72 5.22 19.22
CA GLU A 462 59.90 5.61 18.43
C GLU A 462 61.04 6.14 19.31
N THR A 463 60.74 6.99 20.30
CA THR A 463 61.77 7.47 21.24
C THR A 463 62.38 6.36 22.09
N LEU A 464 61.57 5.39 22.52
CA LEU A 464 62.05 4.24 23.28
C LEU A 464 62.87 3.28 22.42
N GLU A 465 62.49 3.09 21.16
CA GLU A 465 63.24 2.26 20.21
C GLU A 465 64.59 2.88 19.86
N ALA A 466 64.64 4.21 19.69
CA ALA A 466 65.90 4.94 19.54
C ALA A 466 66.79 4.78 20.78
N ALA A 467 66.23 4.95 21.99
CA ALA A 467 66.97 4.76 23.24
C ALA A 467 67.47 3.31 23.41
N ARG A 468 66.65 2.32 23.05
CA ARG A 468 67.04 0.90 23.04
C ARG A 468 68.20 0.65 22.07
N SER A 469 68.14 1.22 20.87
CA SER A 469 69.19 1.10 19.86
C SER A 469 70.51 1.70 20.36
N GLU A 470 70.46 2.88 20.98
CA GLU A 470 71.64 3.51 21.59
C GLU A 470 72.23 2.68 22.73
N LEU A 471 71.38 2.09 23.59
CA LEU A 471 71.83 1.18 24.65
C LEU A 471 72.47 -0.09 24.09
N LEU A 472 71.91 -0.67 23.02
CA LEU A 472 72.49 -1.82 22.33
C LEU A 472 73.86 -1.49 21.74
N GLU A 473 74.01 -0.33 21.09
CA GLU A 473 75.32 0.11 20.58
C GLU A 473 76.34 0.27 21.71
N ARG A 474 75.96 0.89 22.83
CA ARG A 474 76.83 1.02 24.00
C ARG A 474 77.20 -0.34 24.60
N ALA A 475 76.24 -1.27 24.69
CA ALA A 475 76.46 -2.62 25.18
C ALA A 475 77.45 -3.37 24.27
N ASN A 476 77.22 -3.37 22.96
CA ASN A 476 78.10 -3.98 21.97
C ASN A 476 79.52 -3.38 22.01
N ALA A 477 79.63 -2.05 22.13
CA ALA A 477 80.92 -1.38 22.26
C ALA A 477 81.65 -1.77 23.55
N SER A 478 80.93 -1.95 24.67
CA SER A 478 81.49 -2.41 25.94
C SER A 478 81.93 -3.88 25.86
N GLU A 479 81.13 -4.73 25.22
CA GLU A 479 81.45 -6.14 25.01
C GLU A 479 82.69 -6.28 24.12
N PHE A 480 82.76 -5.52 23.03
CA PHE A 480 83.94 -5.49 22.16
C PHE A 480 85.20 -5.06 22.93
N LYS A 481 85.12 -4.00 23.74
CA LYS A 481 86.24 -3.55 24.59
C LYS A 481 86.68 -4.63 25.58
N ASN A 482 85.74 -5.33 26.21
CA ASN A 482 86.03 -6.42 27.13
C ASN A 482 86.67 -7.62 26.41
N GLN A 483 86.11 -8.02 25.26
CA GLN A 483 86.66 -9.09 24.45
C GLN A 483 88.06 -8.77 23.94
N GLU A 484 88.32 -7.54 23.48
CA GLU A 484 89.67 -7.10 23.12
C GLU A 484 90.63 -7.09 24.30
N GLY A 485 90.19 -6.62 25.46
CA GLY A 485 90.98 -6.64 26.69
C GLY A 485 91.39 -8.06 27.08
N LEU A 486 90.44 -9.00 27.06
CA LEU A 486 90.68 -10.42 27.27
C LEU A 486 91.63 -11.00 26.21
N LYS A 487 91.42 -10.70 24.92
CA LYS A 487 92.33 -11.14 23.85
C LYS A 487 93.76 -10.64 24.06
N ARG A 488 93.94 -9.39 24.52
CA ARG A 488 95.26 -8.84 24.87
C ARG A 488 95.88 -9.58 26.06
N GLN A 489 95.12 -9.84 27.11
CA GLN A 489 95.60 -10.62 28.26
C GLN A 489 95.99 -12.05 27.87
N VAL A 490 95.18 -12.72 27.05
CA VAL A 490 95.49 -14.07 26.55
C VAL A 490 96.79 -14.05 25.74
N ARG A 491 97.01 -13.05 24.87
CA ARG A 491 98.28 -12.90 24.14
C ARG A 491 99.47 -12.71 25.09
N GLN A 492 99.35 -11.83 26.08
CA GLN A 492 100.40 -11.61 27.08
C GLN A 492 100.74 -12.89 27.85
N LEU A 493 99.72 -13.59 28.36
CA LEU A 493 99.93 -14.84 29.09
C LEU A 493 100.53 -15.94 28.20
N SER A 494 100.22 -15.95 26.91
CA SER A 494 100.81 -16.88 25.94
C SER A 494 102.29 -16.56 25.69
N GLU A 495 102.65 -15.28 25.61
CA GLU A 495 104.04 -14.82 25.52
C GLU A 495 104.83 -15.13 26.80
N ASP A 496 104.25 -14.88 27.98
CA ASP A 496 104.85 -15.20 29.27
C ASP A 496 105.06 -16.71 29.45
N LEU A 497 104.08 -17.52 29.02
CA LEU A 497 104.19 -18.98 29.01
C LEU A 497 105.33 -19.43 28.09
N ARG A 498 105.40 -18.88 26.88
CA ARG A 498 106.48 -19.19 25.93
C ARG A 498 107.86 -18.80 26.49
N TYR A 499 107.96 -17.66 27.16
CA TYR A 499 109.19 -17.25 27.83
C TYR A 499 109.58 -18.22 28.96
N ALA A 500 108.60 -18.68 29.75
CA ALA A 500 108.82 -19.67 30.79
C ALA A 500 109.24 -21.03 30.20
N GLU A 501 108.63 -21.46 29.10
CA GLU A 501 109.01 -22.67 28.35
C GLU A 501 110.45 -22.58 27.84
N ASP A 502 110.85 -21.44 27.25
CA ASP A 502 112.23 -21.19 26.81
C ASP A 502 113.21 -21.24 28.00
N LYS A 503 112.84 -20.67 29.15
CA LYS A 503 113.65 -20.75 30.38
C LYS A 503 113.77 -22.16 30.94
N VAL A 504 112.68 -22.93 30.90
CA VAL A 504 112.70 -24.34 31.29
C VAL A 504 113.58 -25.14 30.32
N ALA A 505 113.52 -24.86 29.01
CA ALA A 505 114.39 -25.49 28.02
C ALA A 505 115.87 -25.15 28.26
N GLU A 506 116.20 -23.89 28.57
CA GLU A 506 117.55 -23.47 28.97
C GLU A 506 118.03 -24.21 30.24
N LEU A 507 117.20 -24.24 31.29
CA LEU A 507 117.51 -24.95 32.53
C LEU A 507 117.67 -26.46 32.30
N THR A 508 116.83 -27.05 31.45
CA THR A 508 116.94 -28.46 31.07
C THR A 508 118.23 -28.72 30.32
N GLY A 509 118.63 -27.79 29.42
CA GLY A 509 119.93 -27.83 28.75
C GLY A 509 121.11 -27.72 29.71
N LEU A 510 121.03 -26.84 30.72
CA LEU A 510 122.03 -26.71 31.78
C LEU A 510 122.09 -27.95 32.69
N VAL A 511 120.94 -28.55 33.02
CA VAL A 511 120.89 -29.82 33.77
C VAL A 511 121.50 -30.95 32.95
N ALA A 512 121.24 -31.00 31.64
CA ALA A 512 121.86 -31.97 30.75
C ALA A 512 123.39 -31.75 30.67
N SER A 513 123.87 -30.49 30.59
CA SER A 513 125.30 -30.19 30.58
C SER A 513 125.98 -30.54 31.91
N LEU A 514 125.33 -30.24 33.05
CA LEU A 514 125.78 -30.65 34.39
C LEU A 514 125.77 -32.17 34.54
N ALA A 515 124.79 -32.88 33.98
CA ALA A 515 124.76 -34.33 33.99
C ALA A 515 125.89 -34.93 33.14
N THR A 516 126.23 -34.31 32.00
CA THR A 516 127.41 -34.71 31.21
C THR A 516 128.72 -34.41 31.91
N ASP A 517 128.85 -33.28 32.59
CA ASP A 517 130.03 -32.93 33.40
C ASP A 517 130.14 -33.82 34.65
N ALA A 518 129.04 -34.17 35.29
CA ALA A 518 129.01 -35.14 36.38
C ALA A 518 129.40 -36.55 35.88
N HIS A 519 129.02 -36.91 34.65
CA HIS A 519 129.46 -38.16 34.03
C HIS A 519 130.93 -38.14 33.60
N SER A 520 131.46 -37.01 33.12
CA SER A 520 132.88 -36.87 32.78
C SER A 520 133.75 -36.90 34.04
N THR A 521 133.38 -36.14 35.07
CA THR A 521 134.07 -36.16 36.37
C THR A 521 133.98 -37.53 37.05
N ARG A 522 132.85 -38.25 36.94
CA ARG A 522 132.75 -39.64 37.40
C ARG A 522 133.68 -40.58 36.62
N ARG A 523 133.91 -40.31 35.33
CA ARG A 523 134.87 -41.03 34.49
C ARG A 523 136.30 -40.73 34.91
N ASP A 524 136.63 -39.45 35.11
CA ASP A 524 137.95 -38.99 35.54
C ASP A 524 138.30 -39.50 36.96
N ILE A 525 137.33 -39.56 37.87
CA ILE A 525 137.50 -40.18 39.20
C ILE A 525 137.69 -41.70 39.08
N SER A 526 137.03 -42.35 38.13
CA SER A 526 137.18 -43.79 37.89
C SER A 526 138.49 -44.15 37.19
N ASP A 527 139.12 -43.21 36.48
CA ASP A 527 140.44 -43.38 35.84
C ASP A 527 141.61 -43.04 36.81
N LEU A 528 141.31 -42.38 37.95
CA LEU A 528 142.26 -42.05 39.03
C LEU A 528 142.33 -43.09 40.16
N LEU A 529 141.41 -44.06 40.18
CA LEU A 529 141.36 -45.21 41.10
C LEU A 529 141.75 -46.49 40.37
#